data_AF-A0A074M678-F1
#
_entry.id   AF-A0A074M678-F1
#
_cell.length_a   1.000
_cell.length_b   1.000
_cell.length_c   1.000
_cell.angle_alpha   90.00
_cell.angle_beta   90.00
_cell.angle_gamma   90.00
#
_symmetry.space_group_name_H-M   'P 1'
#
loop_
_entity.id
_entity.type
_entity.pdbx_description
1 polymer ?
#
loop_
_entity_poly.entity_id
_entity_poly.type
_entity_poly.pdbx_seq_one_letter_code
_entity_poly.pdbx_strand_id
1 'polypeptide(L)'
;MSAMTKDTKYLITAPDEGGARRIAKAKKLAPYEWLYIPLDPATRKCVLAGKTGFPRNHLIGSFTPEEIKVLTRQVPEALHA
;
A
#
# COMPACT_ATOMS: atom_id res chain seq x y z
N MET A 1 22.36 6.01 -16.82
CA MET A 1 22.23 6.57 -15.46
C MET A 1 20.76 6.46 -15.05
N SER A 2 20.42 5.48 -14.21
CA SER A 2 19.05 5.16 -13.82
C SER A 2 18.47 6.26 -12.92
N ALA A 3 17.46 6.96 -13.42
CA ALA A 3 16.76 8.00 -12.67
C ALA A 3 15.78 7.39 -11.66
N MET A 4 15.97 7.77 -10.39
CA MET A 4 14.96 7.89 -9.32
C MET A 4 14.37 6.58 -8.73
N THR A 5 15.17 5.85 -7.97
CA THR A 5 14.67 5.04 -6.84
C THR A 5 14.73 5.86 -5.55
N LYS A 6 13.77 6.76 -5.27
CA LYS A 6 13.83 7.56 -4.02
C LYS A 6 12.51 8.04 -3.41
N ASP A 7 11.42 7.29 -3.57
CA ASP A 7 10.19 7.50 -2.79
C ASP A 7 9.49 6.15 -2.50
N THR A 8 10.28 5.18 -2.04
CA THR A 8 9.74 3.88 -1.63
C THR A 8 8.96 4.05 -0.32
N LYS A 9 7.64 4.23 -0.42
CA LYS A 9 6.75 4.37 0.74
C LYS A 9 6.01 3.08 1.02
N TYR A 10 5.89 2.76 2.30
CA TYR A 10 4.95 1.75 2.78
C TYR A 10 3.52 2.23 2.62
N LEU A 11 2.65 1.39 2.07
CA LEU A 11 1.22 1.67 2.04
C LEU A 11 0.59 1.08 3.28
N ILE A 12 -0.07 1.91 4.08
CA ILE A 12 -0.71 1.50 5.32
C ILE A 12 -2.22 1.69 5.17
N THR A 13 -2.98 0.61 5.29
CA THR A 13 -4.45 0.66 5.36
C THR A 13 -4.94 0.55 6.80
N ALA A 14 -5.90 1.41 7.18
CA ALA A 14 -6.48 1.47 8.52
C ALA A 14 -7.86 2.15 8.51
N PRO A 15 -8.72 1.92 9.53
CA PRO A 15 -10.03 2.59 9.64
C PRO A 15 -9.98 4.11 9.65
N ASP A 16 -8.90 4.68 10.17
CA ASP A 16 -8.65 6.10 10.25
C ASP A 16 -7.13 6.38 10.20
N GLU A 17 -6.78 7.64 9.97
CA GLU A 17 -5.39 8.08 9.89
C GLU A 17 -4.63 7.87 11.23
N GLY A 18 -5.31 7.96 12.37
CA GLY A 18 -4.73 7.67 13.68
C GLY A 18 -4.34 6.20 13.85
N GLY A 19 -5.12 5.28 13.28
CA GLY A 19 -4.78 3.87 13.14
C GLY A 19 -3.55 3.66 12.27
N ALA A 20 -3.50 4.32 11.12
CA ALA A 20 -2.34 4.25 10.23
C ALA A 20 -1.05 4.78 10.90
N ARG A 21 -1.16 5.90 11.63
CA ARG A 21 -0.05 6.46 12.42
C ARG A 21 0.44 5.51 13.51
N ARG A 22 -0.47 4.81 14.20
CA ARG A 22 -0.12 3.79 15.21
C ARG A 22 0.65 2.63 14.58
N ILE A 23 0.21 2.14 13.42
CA ILE A 23 0.90 1.08 12.67
C ILE A 23 2.29 1.57 12.21
N ALA A 24 2.38 2.77 11.64
CA ALA A 24 3.64 3.36 11.21
C ALA A 24 4.63 3.47 12.38
N LYS A 25 4.17 3.95 13.55
CA LYS A 25 4.97 4.06 14.77
C LYS A 25 5.45 2.68 15.25
N ALA A 26 4.58 1.67 15.25
CA ALA A 26 4.95 0.30 15.63
C ALA A 26 6.02 -0.28 14.70
N LYS A 27 6.00 0.11 13.43
CA LYS A 27 6.99 -0.27 12.40
C LYS A 27 8.20 0.66 12.33
N LYS A 28 8.30 1.66 13.23
CA LYS A 28 9.37 2.68 13.27
C LYS A 28 9.55 3.43 11.94
N LEU A 29 8.45 3.66 11.22
CA LEU A 29 8.45 4.38 9.94
C LEU A 29 8.38 5.89 10.17
N ALA A 30 9.25 6.64 9.51
CA ALA A 30 9.20 8.10 9.49
C ALA A 30 8.03 8.60 8.62
N PRO A 31 7.51 9.82 8.83
CA PRO A 31 6.34 10.33 8.10
C PRO A 31 6.46 10.32 6.56
N TYR A 32 7.68 10.40 6.02
CA TYR A 32 7.92 10.36 4.58
C TYR A 32 8.05 8.93 4.02
N GLU A 33 8.16 7.92 4.89
CA GLU A 33 8.36 6.51 4.51
C GLU A 33 7.04 5.76 4.34
N TRP A 34 5.88 6.40 4.56
CA TRP A 34 4.60 5.73 4.42
C TRP A 34 3.50 6.64 3.87
N LEU A 35 2.44 6.02 3.37
CA LEU A 35 1.23 6.66 2.89
C LEU A 35 0.02 5.93 3.44
N TYR A 36 -0.98 6.70 3.85
CA TYR A 36 -2.27 6.17 4.25
C TYR A 36 -3.12 5.80 3.02
N ILE A 37 -3.69 4.59 3.04
CA ILE A 37 -4.75 4.15 2.12
C ILE A 37 -6.06 4.15 2.92
N PRO A 38 -7.00 5.07 2.64
CA PRO A 38 -8.25 5.15 3.39
C PRO A 38 -9.16 3.96 3.15
N LEU A 39 -10.02 3.68 4.12
CA LEU A 39 -11.14 2.75 3.94
C LEU A 39 -12.41 3.52 3.60
N ASP A 40 -13.24 2.95 2.75
CA ASP A 40 -14.61 3.39 2.52
C ASP A 40 -15.42 3.14 3.79
N PRO A 41 -16.05 4.16 4.38
CA PRO A 41 -16.71 4.02 5.68
C PRO A 41 -17.98 3.16 5.63
N ALA A 42 -18.63 3.04 4.46
CA ALA A 42 -19.85 2.25 4.30
C ALA A 42 -19.56 0.76 4.11
N THR A 43 -18.50 0.44 3.37
CA THR A 43 -18.16 -0.94 2.98
C THR A 43 -16.95 -1.51 3.73
N ARG A 44 -16.20 -0.66 4.44
CA ARG A 44 -14.90 -0.97 5.06
C ARG A 44 -13.85 -1.52 4.09
N LYS A 45 -14.01 -1.29 2.78
CA LYS A 45 -13.06 -1.68 1.73
C LYS A 45 -12.01 -0.60 1.52
N CYS A 46 -10.81 -0.93 1.05
CA CYS A 46 -9.80 0.08 0.79
C CYS A 46 -10.20 0.95 -0.41
N VAL A 47 -10.01 2.27 -0.29
CA VAL A 47 -10.14 3.24 -1.37
C VAL A 47 -8.75 3.47 -1.96
N LEU A 48 -8.54 2.97 -3.17
CA LEU A 48 -7.27 3.11 -3.87
C LEU A 48 -7.11 4.53 -4.41
N ALA A 49 -6.28 5.34 -3.75
CA ALA A 49 -6.02 6.73 -4.12
C ALA A 49 -5.08 6.90 -5.34
N GLY A 50 -5.40 6.23 -6.46
CA GLY A 50 -4.60 6.29 -7.70
C GLY A 50 -3.17 5.77 -7.55
N LYS A 51 -2.89 4.98 -6.50
CA LYS A 51 -1.56 4.43 -6.19
C LYS A 51 -1.34 3.14 -6.98
N THR A 52 -0.20 3.02 -7.66
CA THR A 52 0.22 1.79 -8.37
C THR A 52 1.75 1.71 -8.42
N GLY A 53 2.30 0.50 -8.54
CA GLY A 53 3.75 0.26 -8.69
C GLY A 53 4.51 0.01 -7.38
N PHE A 54 3.85 -0.46 -6.33
CA PHE A 54 4.44 -0.73 -5.02
C PHE A 54 4.77 -2.22 -4.84
N PRO A 55 6.01 -2.57 -4.45
CA PRO A 55 6.36 -3.93 -4.06
C PRO A 55 5.48 -4.49 -2.93
N ARG A 56 5.19 -5.81 -2.97
CA ARG A 56 4.32 -6.48 -1.99
C ARG A 56 4.82 -6.35 -0.53
N ASN A 57 6.14 -6.32 -0.33
CA ASN A 57 6.76 -6.13 0.99
C ASN A 57 6.56 -4.72 1.57
N HIS A 58 6.07 -3.76 0.78
CA HIS A 58 5.74 -2.41 1.25
C HIS A 58 4.26 -2.25 1.60
N LEU A 59 3.45 -3.29 1.42
CA LEU A 59 2.04 -3.28 1.78
C LEU A 59 1.88 -3.68 3.25
N ILE A 60 1.38 -2.77 4.08
CA ILE A 60 1.16 -2.99 5.51
C ILE A 60 -0.34 -2.83 5.83
N GLY A 61 -0.95 -3.92 6.29
CA GLY A 61 -2.36 -3.97 6.62
C GLY A 61 -3.10 -5.01 5.78
N SER A 62 -4.42 -4.90 5.74
CA SER A 62 -5.31 -5.87 5.10
C SER A 62 -5.66 -5.43 3.68
N PHE A 63 -4.76 -5.70 2.73
CA PHE A 63 -5.04 -5.53 1.31
C PHE A 63 -5.66 -6.81 0.75
N THR A 64 -6.72 -6.68 -0.06
CA THR A 64 -7.31 -7.83 -0.76
C THR A 64 -6.38 -8.31 -1.89
N PRO A 65 -6.53 -9.57 -2.37
CA PRO A 65 -5.77 -10.05 -3.52
C PRO A 65 -5.90 -9.16 -4.77
N GLU A 66 -7.09 -8.61 -5.00
CA GLU A 66 -7.38 -7.69 -6.11
C GLU A 66 -6.63 -6.36 -5.93
N GLU A 67 -6.65 -5.79 -4.72
CA GLU A 67 -5.92 -4.56 -4.40
C GLU A 67 -4.41 -4.77 -4.53
N ILE A 68 -3.89 -5.91 -4.09
CA ILE A 68 -2.47 -6.27 -4.24
C ILE A 68 -2.09 -6.29 -5.72
N LYS A 69 -2.88 -6.92 -6.61
CA LYS A 69 -2.60 -6.93 -8.06
C LYS A 69 -2.53 -5.53 -8.65
N VAL A 70 -3.46 -4.66 -8.29
CA VAL A 70 -3.49 -3.25 -8.74
C VAL A 70 -2.27 -2.49 -8.22
N LEU A 71 -1.95 -2.66 -6.93
CA LEU A 71 -0.87 -1.94 -6.26
C LEU A 71 0.50 -2.39 -6.73
N THR A 72 0.74 -3.70 -6.90
CA THR A 72 2.04 -4.24 -7.29
C THR A 72 2.29 -4.20 -8.79
N ARG A 73 1.25 -3.93 -9.60
CA ARG A 73 1.27 -4.11 -11.05
C ARG A 73 1.74 -5.51 -11.47
N GLN A 74 1.69 -6.49 -10.55
CA GLN A 74 1.91 -7.88 -10.90
C GLN A 74 0.64 -8.36 -11.59
N VAL A 75 0.72 -8.42 -12.92
CA VAL A 75 -0.11 -9.33 -13.69
C VAL A 75 0.17 -10.72 -13.12
N PRO A 76 -0.85 -11.53 -12.76
CA PRO A 76 -0.60 -12.90 -12.34
C PRO A 76 0.27 -13.56 -13.40
N GLU A 77 1.35 -14.17 -12.96
CA GLU A 77 2.26 -14.99 -13.75
C GLU A 77 1.53 -16.30 -14.14
N ALA A 78 0.41 -16.16 -14.85
CA ALA A 78 -0.43 -17.22 -15.38
C ALA A 78 -0.43 -17.17 -16.92
N LEU A 79 0.75 -16.94 -17.49
CA LEU A 79 1.00 -16.97 -18.94
C LEU A 79 2.41 -17.53 -19.24
N HIS A 80 2.88 -18.45 -18.41
CA HIS A 80 3.89 -19.43 -18.81
C HIS A 80 3.23 -20.81 -18.76
N ALA A 81 2.43 -21.07 -19.79
CA ALA A 81 2.08 -22.42 -20.23
C ALA A 81 2.82 -22.67 -21.56
#